data_AF-A0A9N9CE06-F1
#
_entry.id   AF-A0A9N9CE06-F1
#
_cell.length_a   1.000
_cell.length_b   1.000
_cell.length_c   1.000
_cell.angle_alpha   90.00
_cell.angle_beta   90.00
_cell.angle_gamma   90.00
#
_symmetry.space_group_name_H-M   'P 1'
#
loop_
_entity.id
_entity.type
_entity.pdbx_description
1 polymer ?
#
loop_
_entity_poly.entity_id
_entity_poly.type
_entity_poly.pdbx_seq_one_letter_code
_entity_poly.pdbx_strand_id
1 'polypeptide(L)'
;MNRLQELEDLQDESEDELEDIGESEDELEDFGESEDENTLNANDIKYADFFETPKNQRKRKADSVDADSSDEYLTSDDEEGNASPSEALKKKVSDLFAQDDSDHDDDPKSTFQKQQDKIMKRIKLLEAENVAEKDWTMTGEASSKDRPINSLLEEDLEYDFVSKPVPVITEDATNKLEEIIKRRILDGTFDDVERKQDPNFRPFLPSKVVELSHEKSQKSLAEIYEDEYIKQTSGDKTNEKDESLKKEHEQIEDMFKDLCFKLDALSNFHYTPKPPKPEVTVITNVAAINMEEVIPLNVNDSNLLAPEEVYDKKNVEVKG
;
A
#
# COMPACT_ATOMS: atom_id res chain seq x y z
N MET A 1 37.38 36.61 10.21
CA MET A 1 36.47 37.25 9.24
C MET A 1 37.12 37.07 7.89
N ASN A 2 36.64 36.12 7.06
CA ASN A 2 37.01 35.88 5.65
C ASN A 2 36.68 34.45 5.18
N ARG A 3 36.02 33.62 6.00
CA ARG A 3 35.52 32.29 5.57
C ARG A 3 34.00 32.17 5.54
N LEU A 4 33.31 33.23 5.93
CA LEU A 4 31.86 33.33 5.94
C LEU A 4 31.32 34.17 4.78
N GLN A 5 32.20 34.71 3.95
CA GLN A 5 31.85 35.54 2.79
C GLN A 5 32.15 34.83 1.46
N GLU A 6 32.72 33.62 1.51
CA GLU A 6 33.05 32.81 0.33
C GLU A 6 31.99 31.71 0.09
N LEU A 7 30.96 31.64 0.95
CA LEU A 7 29.84 30.69 0.88
C LEU A 7 28.52 31.37 0.48
N GLU A 8 28.51 32.69 0.35
CA GLU A 8 27.34 33.49 -0.03
C GLU A 8 27.36 33.86 -1.53
N ASP A 9 28.52 33.76 -2.19
CA ASP A 9 28.72 34.09 -3.62
C ASP A 9 28.55 32.89 -4.58
N LEU A 10 28.03 31.74 -4.11
CA LEU A 10 27.85 30.52 -4.92
C LEU A 10 26.38 30.10 -5.10
N GLN A 11 25.43 30.97 -4.78
CA GLN A 11 24.00 30.65 -4.82
C GLN A 11 23.17 31.56 -5.75
N ASP A 12 23.79 32.22 -6.73
CA ASP A 12 23.12 33.21 -7.58
C ASP A 12 23.35 33.03 -9.11
N GLU A 13 23.62 31.79 -9.57
CA GLU A 13 23.87 31.54 -11.00
C GLU A 13 23.13 30.31 -11.58
N SER A 14 21.88 30.07 -11.19
CA SER A 14 21.03 29.10 -11.92
C SER A 14 19.52 29.32 -11.74
N GLU A 15 19.00 30.45 -12.20
CA GLU A 15 17.58 30.57 -12.58
C GLU A 15 17.50 31.45 -13.83
N ASP A 16 17.43 30.82 -15.00
CA ASP A 16 16.73 31.29 -16.20
C ASP A 16 16.95 30.30 -17.35
N GLU A 17 16.12 29.25 -17.42
CA GLU A 17 15.69 28.67 -18.70
C GLU A 17 14.31 28.02 -18.51
N LEU A 18 13.31 28.69 -19.07
CA LEU A 18 11.92 28.29 -19.19
C LEU A 18 11.79 27.10 -20.16
N GLU A 19 10.80 26.22 -19.95
CA GLU A 19 9.66 26.02 -20.86
C GLU A 19 8.96 24.66 -20.64
N ASP A 20 7.66 24.76 -20.34
CA ASP A 20 6.56 24.01 -20.97
C ASP A 20 6.61 22.47 -21.01
N ILE A 21 5.96 21.82 -20.03
CA ILE A 21 5.47 20.44 -20.17
C ILE A 21 3.95 20.50 -20.24
N GLY A 22 3.48 20.66 -21.48
CA GLY A 22 2.12 20.36 -21.91
C GLY A 22 1.94 18.85 -22.11
N GLU A 23 0.72 18.39 -21.86
CA GLU A 23 0.20 17.08 -22.21
C GLU A 23 0.51 16.70 -23.67
N SER A 24 1.02 15.49 -23.89
CA SER A 24 0.95 14.83 -25.19
C SER A 24 0.42 13.41 -25.02
N GLU A 25 -0.80 13.23 -25.49
CA GLU A 25 -1.45 11.97 -25.82
C GLU A 25 -0.61 11.14 -26.80
N ASP A 26 -0.67 9.82 -26.62
CA ASP A 26 -0.61 8.76 -27.64
C ASP A 26 0.07 9.10 -28.98
N GLU A 27 1.37 8.77 -29.08
CA GLU A 27 2.05 8.64 -30.37
C GLU A 27 2.34 7.16 -30.64
N LEU A 28 1.50 6.61 -31.52
CA LEU A 28 1.67 5.33 -32.21
C LEU A 28 3.00 5.31 -32.96
N GLU A 29 3.90 4.40 -32.59
CA GLU A 29 5.06 4.04 -33.42
C GLU A 29 4.59 3.31 -34.69
N ASP A 30 4.49 4.10 -35.76
CA ASP A 30 4.52 3.69 -37.16
C ASP A 30 5.89 3.05 -37.46
N PHE A 31 5.97 1.73 -37.30
CA PHE A 31 7.09 0.94 -37.82
C PHE A 31 6.81 0.59 -39.28
N GLY A 32 7.57 1.26 -40.15
CA GLY A 32 7.61 1.15 -41.60
C GLY A 32 7.15 -0.18 -42.19
N GLU A 33 6.06 -0.07 -42.95
CA GLU A 33 5.58 -1.04 -43.92
C GLU A 33 6.63 -1.20 -45.04
N SER A 34 7.58 -2.11 -44.85
CA SER A 34 8.20 -2.80 -45.98
C SER A 34 7.25 -3.91 -46.42
N GLU A 35 6.63 -3.71 -47.58
CA GLU A 35 5.94 -4.76 -48.33
C GLU A 35 6.86 -6.00 -48.45
N ASP A 36 6.56 -7.04 -47.69
CA ASP A 36 6.93 -8.40 -48.03
C ASP A 36 5.69 -9.28 -47.78
N GLU A 37 4.86 -9.36 -48.81
CA GLU A 37 3.82 -10.38 -48.96
C GLU A 37 4.48 -11.75 -48.90
N ASN A 38 4.48 -12.40 -47.74
CA ASN A 38 4.47 -13.85 -47.62
C ASN A 38 3.79 -14.24 -46.32
N THR A 39 2.46 -14.21 -46.34
CA THR A 39 1.68 -15.05 -45.43
C THR A 39 2.04 -16.51 -45.74
N LEU A 40 2.98 -17.05 -44.96
CA LEU A 40 3.38 -18.46 -45.05
C LEU A 40 2.15 -19.32 -44.75
N ASN A 41 1.56 -19.88 -45.82
CA ASN A 41 0.50 -20.88 -45.71
C ASN A 41 1.00 -22.04 -44.84
N ALA A 42 0.24 -22.39 -43.80
CA ALA A 42 0.54 -23.49 -42.88
C ALA A 42 0.67 -24.88 -43.57
N ASN A 43 0.33 -24.97 -44.87
CA ASN A 43 0.45 -26.17 -45.68
C ASN A 43 1.85 -26.38 -46.31
N ASP A 44 2.75 -25.40 -46.28
CA ASP A 44 4.09 -25.51 -46.92
C ASP A 44 5.25 -25.82 -45.95
N ILE A 45 4.96 -26.00 -44.65
CA ILE A 45 5.96 -26.36 -43.64
C ILE A 45 6.34 -27.84 -43.80
N LYS A 46 7.63 -28.13 -44.00
CA LYS A 46 8.11 -29.52 -44.19
C LYS A 46 8.95 -29.97 -42.99
N TYR A 47 9.05 -31.28 -42.83
CA TYR A 47 9.79 -31.96 -41.75
C TYR A 47 11.27 -31.51 -41.62
N ALA A 48 11.89 -31.03 -42.71
CA ALA A 48 13.28 -30.57 -42.73
C ALA A 48 13.49 -29.21 -42.02
N ASP A 49 12.43 -28.44 -41.79
CA ASP A 49 12.51 -27.13 -41.14
C ASP A 49 12.43 -27.24 -39.60
N PHE A 50 11.95 -28.38 -39.08
CA PHE A 50 11.76 -28.61 -37.63
C PHE A 50 12.79 -29.58 -37.03
N PHE A 51 13.35 -30.48 -37.84
CA PHE A 51 14.33 -31.47 -37.36
C PHE A 51 15.63 -31.38 -38.17
N GLU A 52 16.71 -30.96 -37.52
CA GLU A 52 18.03 -30.94 -38.15
C GLU A 52 18.51 -32.36 -38.50
N THR A 53 18.89 -32.56 -39.76
CA THR A 53 19.51 -33.83 -40.17
C THR A 53 20.93 -33.93 -39.57
N PRO A 54 21.33 -35.09 -39.03
CA PRO A 54 22.62 -35.23 -38.35
C PRO A 54 23.78 -35.03 -39.35
N LYS A 55 24.60 -34.00 -39.09
CA LYS A 55 25.77 -33.66 -39.90
C LYS A 55 26.81 -34.78 -39.82
N ASN A 56 27.01 -35.49 -40.92
CA ASN A 56 28.03 -36.53 -41.06
C ASN A 56 29.43 -35.89 -41.11
N GLN A 57 30.06 -35.68 -39.96
CA GLN A 57 31.44 -35.21 -39.87
C GLN A 57 32.42 -36.37 -40.08
N ARG A 58 32.91 -36.50 -41.32
CA ARG A 58 34.15 -37.22 -41.63
C ARG A 58 35.28 -36.22 -41.83
N LYS A 59 36.20 -36.11 -40.87
CA LYS A 59 37.67 -36.32 -41.03
C LYS A 59 38.50 -35.71 -39.88
N ARG A 60 39.12 -36.63 -39.13
CA ARG A 60 40.57 -36.80 -38.83
C ARG A 60 41.39 -35.75 -38.04
N LYS A 61 42.14 -36.37 -37.09
CA LYS A 61 43.40 -36.02 -36.39
C LYS A 61 43.29 -34.96 -35.29
N ALA A 62 43.99 -35.05 -34.15
CA ALA A 62 44.74 -36.07 -33.41
C ALA A 62 45.23 -35.39 -32.11
N ASP A 63 45.40 -36.16 -31.03
CA ASP A 63 46.13 -35.85 -29.78
C ASP A 63 45.48 -34.78 -28.86
N SER A 64 45.39 -34.88 -27.52
CA SER A 64 46.07 -35.68 -26.49
C SER A 64 45.39 -35.47 -25.11
N VAL A 65 45.45 -36.47 -24.22
CA VAL A 65 45.38 -36.47 -22.71
C VAL A 65 44.12 -35.91 -22.00
N ASP A 66 43.58 -36.40 -20.88
CA ASP A 66 43.80 -37.51 -19.91
C ASP A 66 42.56 -37.59 -18.97
N ALA A 67 42.39 -38.73 -18.27
CA ALA A 67 41.52 -38.96 -17.07
C ALA A 67 39.97 -38.95 -17.29
N ASP A 68 39.11 -39.78 -16.68
CA ASP A 68 39.18 -40.70 -15.53
C ASP A 68 37.96 -41.68 -15.58
N SER A 69 38.14 -42.86 -14.99
CA SER A 69 37.19 -43.85 -14.39
C SER A 69 35.70 -43.89 -14.84
N SER A 70 35.20 -44.94 -15.50
CA SER A 70 34.70 -46.23 -14.98
C SER A 70 33.53 -46.15 -14.00
N ASP A 71 32.33 -46.52 -14.48
CA ASP A 71 31.13 -46.95 -13.73
C ASP A 71 30.27 -47.73 -14.76
N GLU A 72 30.30 -49.07 -14.86
CA GLU A 72 29.95 -50.15 -13.94
C GLU A 72 28.47 -50.20 -13.53
N TYR A 73 27.92 -51.40 -13.68
CA TYR A 73 26.50 -51.72 -13.75
C TYR A 73 25.92 -51.84 -12.35
N LEU A 74 24.88 -51.07 -12.05
CA LEU A 74 24.07 -51.25 -10.84
C LEU A 74 23.03 -52.36 -11.05
N THR A 75 23.32 -53.52 -10.45
CA THR A 75 22.32 -54.53 -10.07
C THR A 75 21.81 -54.16 -8.69
N SER A 76 20.49 -54.12 -8.51
CA SER A 76 19.87 -53.90 -7.19
C SER A 76 19.59 -55.23 -6.52
N ASP A 77 19.97 -55.22 -5.25
CA ASP A 77 19.76 -56.17 -4.17
C ASP A 77 18.27 -56.45 -3.89
N ASP A 78 17.95 -57.66 -3.45
CA ASP A 78 16.85 -57.89 -2.51
C ASP A 78 17.33 -58.90 -1.46
N GLU A 79 17.22 -58.46 -0.21
CA GLU A 79 17.77 -59.00 1.01
C GLU A 79 16.58 -59.40 1.89
N GLU A 80 16.39 -60.70 2.16
CA GLU A 80 15.53 -61.09 3.28
C GLU A 80 16.19 -62.18 4.12
N GLY A 81 16.55 -61.79 5.33
CA GLY A 81 17.07 -62.67 6.37
C GLY A 81 15.94 -63.34 7.14
N ASN A 82 16.07 -64.65 7.36
CA ASN A 82 15.64 -65.25 8.62
C ASN A 82 16.53 -66.44 8.98
N ALA A 83 17.03 -66.43 10.21
CA ALA A 83 18.04 -67.34 10.72
C ALA A 83 17.42 -68.51 11.52
N SER A 84 17.68 -69.73 11.03
CA SER A 84 18.15 -70.94 11.77
C SER A 84 17.34 -71.53 12.95
N PRO A 85 17.69 -72.74 13.47
CA PRO A 85 18.48 -73.84 12.89
C PRO A 85 17.88 -75.24 13.15
N SER A 86 18.14 -76.24 12.30
CA SER A 86 18.58 -77.58 12.78
C SER A 86 18.75 -78.61 11.66
N GLU A 87 19.84 -79.36 11.83
CA GLU A 87 20.01 -80.76 11.46
C GLU A 87 20.36 -81.20 10.02
N ALA A 88 21.58 -81.71 9.96
CA ALA A 88 21.96 -82.97 9.32
C ALA A 88 22.17 -82.97 7.80
N LEU A 89 23.43 -82.71 7.45
CA LEU A 89 24.14 -83.34 6.34
C LEU A 89 23.64 -84.76 6.02
N LYS A 90 23.00 -84.95 4.87
CA LYS A 90 22.99 -86.24 4.16
C LYS A 90 23.17 -86.03 2.66
N LYS A 91 24.40 -86.27 2.21
CA LYS A 91 24.73 -86.62 0.82
C LYS A 91 23.89 -87.85 0.41
N LYS A 92 23.18 -87.77 -0.72
CA LYS A 92 22.86 -88.93 -1.56
C LYS A 92 22.86 -88.51 -3.03
N VAL A 93 23.78 -89.12 -3.75
CA VAL A 93 23.89 -89.19 -5.21
C VAL A 93 22.75 -90.07 -5.75
N SER A 94 22.43 -89.83 -7.03
CA SER A 94 21.63 -90.62 -7.97
C SER A 94 20.11 -90.56 -7.86
N ASP A 95 19.51 -89.71 -8.70
CA ASP A 95 18.48 -90.18 -9.63
C ASP A 95 18.64 -89.46 -10.98
N LEU A 96 19.01 -90.21 -12.02
CA LEU A 96 19.32 -89.76 -13.38
C LEU A 96 18.26 -90.29 -14.38
N PHE A 97 17.06 -90.63 -13.88
CA PHE A 97 15.95 -91.14 -14.68
C PHE A 97 14.57 -90.67 -14.14
N ALA A 98 14.51 -89.49 -13.53
CA ALA A 98 13.22 -88.84 -13.25
C ALA A 98 12.78 -88.04 -14.49
N GLN A 99 11.67 -88.52 -15.04
CA GLN A 99 11.06 -88.15 -16.29
C GLN A 99 10.66 -86.66 -16.33
N ASP A 100 11.21 -86.00 -17.34
CA ASP A 100 10.94 -84.65 -17.82
C ASP A 100 9.51 -84.56 -18.38
N ASP A 101 8.64 -83.84 -17.66
CA ASP A 101 7.34 -83.34 -18.14
C ASP A 101 7.13 -81.93 -17.57
N SER A 102 8.08 -81.02 -17.84
CA SER A 102 7.82 -79.58 -17.76
C SER A 102 8.48 -78.87 -18.94
N ASP A 103 7.62 -78.43 -19.86
CA ASP A 103 7.84 -77.35 -20.83
C ASP A 103 9.03 -77.51 -21.78
N HIS A 104 8.76 -78.18 -22.91
CA HIS A 104 9.46 -77.89 -24.16
C HIS A 104 9.25 -76.42 -24.53
N ASP A 105 10.32 -75.60 -24.48
CA ASP A 105 10.65 -74.55 -25.46
C ASP A 105 11.92 -73.77 -25.07
N ASP A 106 13.07 -74.45 -24.96
CA ASP A 106 14.39 -73.79 -24.89
C ASP A 106 15.32 -74.27 -26.01
N ASP A 107 14.84 -74.20 -27.25
CA ASP A 107 15.75 -74.15 -28.41
C ASP A 107 16.58 -72.85 -28.36
N PRO A 108 17.88 -72.85 -28.75
CA PRO A 108 18.71 -71.65 -28.73
C PRO A 108 18.20 -70.62 -29.76
N LYS A 109 17.29 -69.75 -29.32
CA LYS A 109 16.72 -68.67 -30.14
C LYS A 109 17.80 -67.68 -30.58
N SER A 110 17.76 -67.29 -31.85
CA SER A 110 18.61 -66.25 -32.42
C SER A 110 18.48 -64.92 -31.67
N THR A 111 19.51 -64.06 -31.70
CA THR A 111 19.50 -62.75 -31.03
C THR A 111 18.31 -61.88 -31.46
N PHE A 112 17.97 -61.92 -32.74
CA PHE A 112 16.78 -61.26 -33.29
C PHE A 112 15.48 -61.86 -32.75
N GLN A 113 15.38 -63.18 -32.63
CA GLN A 113 14.19 -63.85 -32.09
C GLN A 113 13.97 -63.49 -30.61
N LYS A 114 15.04 -63.43 -29.81
CA LYS A 114 14.94 -62.99 -28.41
C LYS A 114 14.48 -61.54 -28.29
N GLN A 115 14.90 -60.67 -29.21
CA GLN A 115 14.42 -59.28 -29.27
C GLN A 115 12.95 -59.22 -29.73
N GLN A 116 12.56 -60.01 -30.73
CA GLN A 116 11.19 -60.11 -31.19
C GLN A 116 10.24 -60.62 -30.11
N ASP A 117 10.65 -61.63 -29.35
CA ASP A 117 9.89 -62.16 -28.21
C ASP A 117 9.73 -61.09 -27.10
N LYS A 118 10.78 -60.29 -26.81
CA LYS A 118 10.68 -59.16 -25.86
C LYS A 118 9.72 -58.07 -26.36
N ILE A 119 9.80 -57.73 -27.64
CA ILE A 119 8.91 -56.76 -28.28
C ILE A 119 7.47 -57.27 -28.24
N MET A 120 7.23 -58.54 -28.58
CA MET A 120 5.90 -59.14 -28.55
C MET A 120 5.34 -59.19 -27.11
N LYS A 121 6.18 -59.48 -26.11
CA LYS A 121 5.79 -59.39 -24.69
C LYS A 121 5.41 -57.96 -24.30
N ARG A 122 6.18 -56.95 -24.73
CA ARG A 122 5.86 -55.54 -24.46
C ARG A 122 4.58 -55.09 -25.17
N ILE A 123 4.38 -55.49 -26.43
CA ILE A 123 3.15 -55.23 -27.19
C ILE A 123 1.96 -55.81 -26.43
N LYS A 124 2.03 -57.07 -25.99
CA LYS A 124 0.95 -57.71 -25.25
C LYS A 124 0.62 -57.00 -23.93
N LEU A 125 1.64 -56.50 -23.22
CA LEU A 125 1.45 -55.69 -22.00
C LEU A 125 0.72 -54.38 -22.33
N LEU A 126 1.18 -53.65 -23.35
CA LEU A 126 0.58 -52.39 -23.77
C LEU A 126 -0.84 -52.56 -24.31
N GLU A 127 -1.12 -53.64 -25.03
CA GLU A 127 -2.47 -53.99 -25.49
C GLU A 127 -3.41 -54.26 -24.30
N ALA A 128 -2.93 -54.94 -23.27
CA ALA A 128 -3.71 -55.19 -22.05
C ALA A 128 -3.97 -53.90 -21.27
N GLU A 129 -2.96 -53.04 -21.12
CA GLU A 129 -3.06 -51.73 -20.47
C GLU A 129 -4.04 -50.80 -21.20
N ASN A 130 -4.01 -50.80 -22.54
CA ASN A 130 -4.93 -50.00 -23.35
C ASN A 130 -6.39 -50.46 -23.28
N VAL A 131 -6.63 -51.75 -23.00
CA VAL A 131 -7.98 -52.32 -22.86
C VAL A 131 -8.49 -52.22 -21.41
N ALA A 132 -7.59 -52.10 -20.43
CA ALA A 132 -7.94 -51.96 -19.02
C ALA A 132 -8.62 -50.61 -18.71
N GLU A 133 -9.25 -50.53 -17.54
CA GLU A 133 -9.81 -49.28 -17.04
C GLU A 133 -8.70 -48.28 -16.74
N LYS A 134 -8.93 -47.01 -17.10
CA LYS A 134 -7.97 -45.93 -16.87
C LYS A 134 -7.93 -45.55 -15.39
N ASP A 135 -6.79 -45.08 -14.94
CA ASP A 135 -6.66 -44.50 -13.60
C ASP A 135 -7.56 -43.27 -13.43
N TRP A 136 -7.99 -43.00 -12.20
CA TRP A 136 -8.92 -41.92 -11.87
C TRP A 136 -8.38 -40.53 -12.23
N THR A 137 -7.05 -40.37 -12.21
CA THR A 137 -6.33 -39.16 -12.64
C THR A 137 -6.48 -38.89 -14.15
N MET A 138 -6.61 -39.96 -14.95
CA MET A 138 -6.77 -39.93 -16.41
C MET A 138 -8.24 -39.85 -16.85
N THR A 139 -9.17 -39.94 -15.91
CA THR A 139 -10.61 -39.75 -16.14
C THR A 139 -11.02 -38.32 -15.81
N GLY A 140 -11.73 -37.66 -16.73
CA GLY A 140 -12.39 -36.40 -16.41
C GLY A 140 -13.51 -36.61 -15.38
N GLU A 141 -13.78 -35.59 -14.56
CA GLU A 141 -14.89 -35.60 -13.58
C GLU A 141 -14.83 -36.75 -12.54
N ALA A 142 -13.64 -37.06 -12.02
CA ALA A 142 -13.48 -38.07 -10.97
C ALA A 142 -14.18 -37.65 -9.66
N SER A 143 -15.16 -38.44 -9.21
CA SER A 143 -15.85 -38.21 -7.94
C SER A 143 -15.05 -38.77 -6.75
N SER A 144 -15.40 -38.37 -5.53
CA SER A 144 -14.74 -38.88 -4.31
C SER A 144 -14.93 -40.38 -4.08
N LYS A 145 -15.89 -41.03 -4.76
CA LYS A 145 -16.15 -42.47 -4.66
C LYS A 145 -15.33 -43.31 -5.64
N ASP A 146 -14.91 -42.72 -6.75
CA ASP A 146 -14.22 -43.41 -7.84
C ASP A 146 -12.72 -43.52 -7.57
N ARG A 147 -12.19 -42.66 -6.70
CA ARG A 147 -10.79 -42.65 -6.27
C ARG A 147 -10.62 -43.26 -4.86
N PRO A 148 -9.45 -43.88 -4.56
CA PRO A 148 -9.11 -44.33 -3.22
C PRO A 148 -9.08 -43.19 -2.19
N ILE A 149 -9.27 -43.55 -0.92
CA ILE A 149 -9.21 -42.60 0.20
C ILE A 149 -7.80 -41.98 0.26
N ASN A 150 -7.71 -40.67 0.47
CA ASN A 150 -6.45 -39.89 0.56
C ASN A 150 -5.59 -39.80 -0.71
N SER A 151 -6.05 -40.33 -1.86
CA SER A 151 -5.27 -40.28 -3.10
C SER A 151 -4.97 -38.87 -3.61
N LEU A 152 -5.78 -37.87 -3.23
CA LEU A 152 -5.55 -36.45 -3.57
C LEU A 152 -4.30 -35.85 -2.88
N LEU A 153 -3.84 -36.43 -1.77
CA LEU A 153 -2.63 -35.94 -1.07
C LEU A 153 -1.35 -36.41 -1.74
N GLU A 154 -1.43 -37.46 -2.57
CA GLU A 154 -0.30 -38.07 -3.26
C GLU A 154 -0.06 -37.43 -4.64
N GLU A 155 -1.11 -36.88 -5.25
CA GLU A 155 -1.07 -36.28 -6.58
C GLU A 155 -0.89 -34.76 -6.52
N ASP A 156 0.05 -34.23 -7.33
CA ASP A 156 0.31 -32.80 -7.46
C ASP A 156 -0.63 -32.18 -8.50
N LEU A 157 -1.78 -31.67 -8.04
CA LEU A 157 -2.77 -30.99 -8.89
C LEU A 157 -2.67 -29.46 -8.77
N GLU A 158 -2.67 -28.79 -9.91
CA GLU A 158 -2.76 -27.33 -9.98
C GLU A 158 -4.23 -26.87 -10.01
N TYR A 159 -4.58 -25.93 -9.15
CA TYR A 159 -5.92 -25.32 -9.13
C TYR A 159 -5.83 -23.84 -8.75
N ASP A 160 -6.83 -23.07 -9.19
CA ASP A 160 -6.89 -21.64 -8.93
C ASP A 160 -7.47 -21.32 -7.55
N PHE A 161 -6.90 -20.31 -6.91
CA PHE A 161 -7.43 -19.74 -5.68
C PHE A 161 -8.28 -18.49 -5.99
N VAL A 162 -9.45 -18.38 -5.35
CA VAL A 162 -10.39 -17.26 -5.56
C VAL A 162 -9.88 -15.94 -4.99
N SER A 163 -9.01 -15.98 -3.98
CA SER A 163 -8.57 -14.79 -3.24
C SER A 163 -7.10 -14.87 -2.88
N LYS A 164 -6.46 -13.70 -2.78
CA LYS A 164 -5.10 -13.58 -2.25
C LYS A 164 -5.08 -14.04 -0.79
N PRO A 165 -4.13 -14.91 -0.38
CA PRO A 165 -3.99 -15.31 1.00
C PRO A 165 -3.57 -14.11 1.86
N VAL A 166 -3.92 -14.17 3.15
CA VAL A 166 -3.48 -13.17 4.11
C VAL A 166 -1.95 -13.24 4.23
N PRO A 167 -1.23 -12.11 4.07
CA PRO A 167 0.22 -12.12 4.18
C PRO A 167 0.64 -12.46 5.61
N VAL A 168 1.63 -13.35 5.74
CA VAL A 168 2.21 -13.71 7.03
C VAL A 168 3.17 -12.61 7.46
N ILE A 169 3.05 -12.15 8.71
CA ILE A 169 3.93 -11.11 9.27
C ILE A 169 5.28 -11.75 9.59
N THR A 170 6.25 -11.56 8.71
CA THR A 170 7.65 -11.98 8.88
C THR A 170 8.48 -10.85 9.48
N GLU A 171 9.65 -11.20 10.03
CA GLU A 171 10.58 -10.21 10.62
C GLU A 171 11.05 -9.17 9.58
N ASP A 172 11.24 -9.57 8.33
CA ASP A 172 11.60 -8.65 7.25
C ASP A 172 10.50 -7.61 6.97
N ALA A 173 9.23 -8.02 7.06
CA ALA A 173 8.10 -7.11 6.88
C ALA A 173 8.02 -6.11 8.04
N THR A 174 8.28 -6.54 9.27
CA THR A 174 8.30 -5.65 10.43
C THR A 174 9.49 -4.69 10.39
N ASN A 175 10.68 -5.14 9.96
CA ASN A 175 11.86 -4.28 9.83
C ASN A 175 11.62 -3.16 8.81
N LYS A 176 11.04 -3.49 7.65
CA LYS A 176 10.65 -2.49 6.63
C LYS A 176 9.61 -1.50 7.15
N LEU A 177 8.63 -1.98 7.92
CA LEU A 177 7.62 -1.11 8.54
C LEU A 177 8.27 -0.14 9.54
N GLU A 178 9.18 -0.63 10.38
CA GLU A 178 9.90 0.21 11.33
C GLU A 178 10.78 1.26 10.67
N GLU A 179 11.44 0.93 9.56
CA GLU A 179 12.23 1.89 8.79
C GLU A 179 11.35 3.04 8.27
N ILE A 180 10.14 2.73 7.77
CA ILE A 180 9.17 3.74 7.33
C ILE A 180 8.73 4.63 8.51
N ILE A 181 8.42 4.03 9.66
CA ILE A 181 8.01 4.77 10.86
C ILE A 181 9.15 5.68 11.33
N LYS A 182 10.39 5.17 11.42
CA LYS A 182 11.57 5.94 11.81
C LYS A 182 11.79 7.12 10.86
N ARG A 183 11.64 6.91 9.55
CA ARG A 183 11.72 7.97 8.54
C ARG A 183 10.64 9.03 8.73
N ARG A 184 9.37 8.64 8.92
CA ARG A 184 8.27 9.60 9.13
C ARG A 184 8.44 10.43 10.40
N ILE A 185 8.95 9.83 11.48
CA ILE A 185 9.26 10.55 12.71
C ILE A 185 10.40 11.54 12.48
N LEU A 186 11.44 11.16 11.74
CA LEU A 186 12.55 12.05 11.39
C LEU A 186 12.08 13.22 10.53
N ASP A 187 11.23 12.94 9.55
CA ASP A 187 10.65 13.93 8.63
C ASP A 187 9.53 14.77 9.31
N GLY A 188 9.07 14.38 10.51
CA GLY A 188 7.98 15.03 11.23
C GLY A 188 6.63 14.98 10.52
N THR A 189 6.43 14.00 9.63
CA THR A 189 5.25 13.89 8.78
C THR A 189 4.18 13.02 9.44
N PHE A 190 3.27 13.68 10.18
CA PHE A 190 2.17 13.03 10.89
C PHE A 190 0.83 13.37 10.26
N ASP A 191 0.03 12.34 9.97
CA ASP A 191 -1.33 12.47 9.43
C ASP A 191 -2.38 12.66 10.54
N ASP A 192 -2.02 13.37 11.62
CA ASP A 192 -2.92 13.62 12.76
C ASP A 192 -3.98 14.66 12.41
N VAL A 193 -5.20 14.50 12.96
CA VAL A 193 -6.28 15.45 12.72
C VAL A 193 -6.01 16.76 13.47
N GLU A 194 -5.87 17.85 12.73
CA GLU A 194 -5.72 19.19 13.30
C GLU A 194 -7.01 19.71 13.93
N ARG A 195 -6.86 20.56 14.95
CA ARG A 195 -8.00 21.24 15.58
C ARG A 195 -8.53 22.32 14.62
N LYS A 196 -9.80 22.18 14.23
CA LYS A 196 -10.43 23.00 13.18
C LYS A 196 -10.62 24.49 13.49
N GLN A 197 -10.55 24.91 14.76
CA GLN A 197 -10.76 26.31 15.13
C GLN A 197 -9.77 26.72 16.19
N ASP A 198 -9.02 27.79 15.90
CA ASP A 198 -8.33 28.54 16.92
C ASP A 198 -9.38 29.27 17.78
N PRO A 199 -9.35 29.13 19.12
CA PRO A 199 -10.26 29.86 20.01
C PRO A 199 -10.05 31.39 19.95
N ASN A 200 -8.99 31.85 19.29
CA ASN A 200 -8.66 33.25 19.08
C ASN A 200 -8.86 33.64 17.62
N PHE A 201 -10.11 33.70 17.17
CA PHE A 201 -10.44 34.34 15.89
C PHE A 201 -10.01 35.82 15.95
N ARG A 202 -8.93 36.16 15.23
CA ARG A 202 -8.49 37.55 15.12
C ARG A 202 -9.39 38.26 14.10
N PRO A 203 -10.00 39.40 14.44
CA PRO A 203 -10.81 40.14 13.48
C PRO A 203 -9.95 40.56 12.29
N PHE A 204 -10.52 40.46 11.08
CA PHE A 204 -9.89 40.97 9.87
C PHE A 204 -9.72 42.48 9.99
N LEU A 205 -8.47 42.95 9.86
CA LEU A 205 -8.11 44.37 9.85
C LEU A 205 -7.65 44.73 8.43
N PRO A 206 -8.42 45.52 7.66
CA PRO A 206 -8.03 45.89 6.30
C PRO A 206 -6.78 46.78 6.30
N SER A 207 -6.50 47.49 7.40
CA SER A 207 -5.24 48.22 7.59
C SER A 207 -3.96 47.36 7.56
N LYS A 208 -4.08 46.04 7.72
CA LYS A 208 -2.93 45.12 7.58
C LYS A 208 -2.61 44.82 6.11
N VAL A 209 -3.57 45.04 5.20
CA VAL A 209 -3.37 44.91 3.76
C VAL A 209 -2.93 46.28 3.24
N VAL A 210 -1.67 46.37 2.83
CA VAL A 210 -1.10 47.63 2.32
C VAL A 210 -1.56 47.83 0.87
N GLU A 211 -2.67 48.53 0.69
CA GLU A 211 -3.11 49.02 -0.62
C GLU A 211 -2.68 50.47 -0.80
N LEU A 212 -1.84 50.72 -1.81
CA LEU A 212 -1.38 52.06 -2.18
C LEU A 212 -2.38 52.69 -3.16
N SER A 213 -2.97 53.82 -2.79
CA SER A 213 -3.82 54.60 -3.69
C SER A 213 -2.97 55.46 -4.64
N HIS A 214 -3.23 55.39 -5.94
CA HIS A 214 -2.57 56.23 -6.95
C HIS A 214 -3.19 57.63 -7.10
N GLU A 215 -4.23 57.94 -6.32
CA GLU A 215 -4.88 59.26 -6.32
C GLU A 215 -4.07 60.28 -5.53
N LYS A 216 -4.23 61.57 -5.87
CA LYS A 216 -3.58 62.66 -5.13
C LYS A 216 -4.13 62.74 -3.71
N SER A 217 -3.24 62.86 -2.72
CA SER A 217 -3.62 63.06 -1.32
C SER A 217 -4.51 64.29 -1.17
N GLN A 218 -5.64 64.13 -0.48
CA GLN A 218 -6.54 65.22 -0.12
C GLN A 218 -6.03 66.03 1.09
N LYS A 219 -5.17 65.42 1.92
CA LYS A 219 -4.57 66.06 3.10
C LYS A 219 -3.22 66.67 2.78
N SER A 220 -2.92 67.80 3.42
CA SER A 220 -1.62 68.47 3.30
C SER A 220 -0.53 67.74 4.11
N LEU A 221 0.75 67.94 3.76
CA LEU A 221 1.84 67.28 4.48
C LEU A 221 1.86 67.63 5.97
N ALA A 222 1.57 68.89 6.33
CA ALA A 222 1.52 69.33 7.72
C ALA A 222 0.41 68.63 8.52
N GLU A 223 -0.76 68.43 7.90
CA GLU A 223 -1.91 67.75 8.49
C GLU A 223 -1.65 66.25 8.70
N ILE A 224 -0.96 65.60 7.76
CA ILE A 224 -0.54 64.19 7.91
C ILE A 224 0.37 64.02 9.12
N TYR A 225 1.33 64.94 9.33
CA TYR A 225 2.22 64.91 10.49
C TYR A 225 1.49 65.21 11.80
N GLU A 226 0.53 66.14 11.80
CA GLU A 226 -0.32 66.42 12.96
C GLU A 226 -1.15 65.19 13.36
N ASP A 227 -1.82 64.58 12.38
CA ASP A 227 -2.61 63.36 12.58
C ASP A 227 -1.75 62.20 13.09
N GLU A 228 -0.54 62.02 12.55
CA GLU A 228 0.39 60.99 13.02
C GLU A 228 0.85 61.25 14.45
N TYR A 229 1.16 62.50 14.80
CA TYR A 229 1.56 62.86 16.16
C TYR A 229 0.43 62.64 17.17
N ILE A 230 -0.81 62.99 16.81
CA ILE A 230 -2.00 62.75 17.64
C ILE A 230 -2.23 61.25 17.84
N LYS A 231 -2.07 60.43 16.78
CA LYS A 231 -2.19 58.96 16.87
C LYS A 231 -1.12 58.35 17.79
N GLN A 232 0.12 58.82 17.69
CA GLN A 232 1.22 58.35 18.54
C GLN A 232 1.03 58.74 20.02
N THR A 233 0.48 59.92 20.29
CA THR A 233 0.27 60.42 21.66
C THR A 233 -1.00 59.88 22.32
N SER A 234 -2.06 59.65 21.55
CA SER A 234 -3.35 59.14 22.04
C SER A 234 -3.38 57.61 22.18
N GLY A 235 -2.41 56.91 21.59
CA GLY A 235 -2.35 55.44 21.60
C GLY A 235 -3.38 54.75 20.69
N ASP A 236 -4.24 55.53 20.02
CA ASP A 236 -5.21 55.03 19.05
C ASP A 236 -4.53 54.69 17.73
N LYS A 237 -4.46 53.39 17.44
CA LYS A 237 -3.93 52.81 16.19
C LYS A 237 -5.04 52.49 15.20
N THR A 238 -6.21 53.12 15.31
CA THR A 238 -7.31 52.92 14.37
C THR A 238 -7.09 53.78 13.14
N ASN A 239 -7.15 53.16 11.96
CA ASN A 239 -7.15 53.91 10.70
C ASN A 239 -8.57 54.39 10.39
N GLU A 240 -8.70 55.54 9.73
CA GLU A 240 -10.00 56.09 9.31
C GLU A 240 -10.80 55.08 8.45
N LYS A 241 -10.10 54.28 7.63
CA LYS A 241 -10.68 53.17 6.86
C LYS A 241 -11.23 52.04 7.74
N ASP A 242 -10.57 51.74 8.86
CA ASP A 242 -11.04 50.73 9.81
C ASP A 242 -12.29 51.25 10.55
N GLU A 243 -12.38 52.55 10.81
CA GLU A 243 -13.54 53.18 11.44
C GLU A 243 -14.75 53.28 10.51
N SER A 244 -14.56 53.60 9.23
CA SER A 244 -15.65 53.56 8.26
C SER A 244 -16.19 52.14 8.10
N LEU A 245 -15.31 51.15 8.01
CA LEU A 245 -15.70 49.74 7.89
C LEU A 245 -16.42 49.24 9.16
N LYS A 246 -15.98 49.66 10.36
CA LYS A 246 -16.70 49.36 11.62
C LYS A 246 -18.14 49.89 11.61
N LYS A 247 -18.36 51.10 11.09
CA LYS A 247 -19.72 51.67 10.96
C LYS A 247 -20.58 50.89 9.98
N GLU A 248 -20.01 50.46 8.85
CA GLU A 248 -20.72 49.61 7.89
C GLU A 248 -21.06 48.24 8.51
N HIS A 249 -20.13 47.64 9.26
CA HIS A 249 -20.37 46.40 9.99
C HIS A 249 -21.48 46.55 11.02
N GLU A 250 -21.52 47.65 11.78
CA GLU A 250 -22.59 47.94 12.74
C GLU A 250 -23.96 48.04 12.05
N GLN A 251 -24.03 48.75 10.92
CA GLN A 251 -25.26 48.84 10.12
C GLN A 251 -25.72 47.47 9.61
N ILE A 252 -24.80 46.65 9.11
CA ILE A 252 -25.11 45.30 8.63
C ILE A 252 -25.57 44.40 9.78
N GLU A 253 -24.93 44.49 10.95
CA GLU A 253 -25.33 43.74 12.13
C GLU A 253 -26.76 44.08 12.57
N ASP A 254 -27.13 45.34 12.56
CA ASP A 254 -28.48 45.78 12.94
C ASP A 254 -29.53 45.32 11.92
N MET A 255 -29.23 45.47 10.62
CA MET A 255 -30.10 44.93 9.57
C MET A 255 -30.24 43.40 9.65
N PHE A 256 -29.17 42.69 10.00
CA PHE A 256 -29.17 41.24 10.16
C PHE A 256 -29.97 40.81 11.40
N LYS A 257 -29.85 41.52 12.52
CA LYS A 257 -30.67 41.29 13.73
C LYS A 257 -32.16 41.44 13.39
N ASP A 258 -32.53 42.50 12.69
CA ASP A 258 -33.91 42.76 12.26
C ASP A 258 -34.44 41.69 11.31
N LEU A 259 -33.61 41.24 10.36
CA LEU A 259 -33.96 40.18 9.43
C LEU A 259 -34.16 38.84 10.15
N CYS A 260 -33.21 38.44 11.02
CA CYS A 260 -33.33 37.23 11.83
C CYS A 260 -34.59 37.28 12.69
N PHE A 261 -34.89 38.40 13.35
CA PHE A 261 -36.10 38.53 14.15
C PHE A 261 -37.37 38.29 13.32
N LYS A 262 -37.43 38.82 12.09
CA LYS A 262 -38.56 38.60 11.17
C LYS A 262 -38.65 37.15 10.71
N LEU A 263 -37.52 36.50 10.40
CA LEU A 263 -37.48 35.09 9.97
C LEU A 263 -37.82 34.13 11.12
N ASP A 264 -37.34 34.41 12.32
CA ASP A 264 -37.63 33.64 13.53
C ASP A 264 -39.13 33.74 13.84
N ALA A 265 -39.73 34.94 13.73
CA ALA A 265 -41.18 35.12 13.86
C ALA A 265 -41.97 34.40 12.76
N LEU A 266 -41.50 34.44 11.51
CA LEU A 266 -42.13 33.74 10.38
C LEU A 266 -42.11 32.21 10.55
N SER A 267 -41.05 31.67 11.13
CA SER A 267 -40.89 30.24 11.41
C SER A 267 -41.55 29.77 12.70
N ASN A 268 -42.40 30.59 13.33
CA ASN A 268 -43.02 30.31 14.63
C ASN A 268 -41.99 29.98 15.73
N PHE A 269 -40.82 30.62 15.66
CA PHE A 269 -39.68 30.42 16.56
C PHE A 269 -39.12 28.98 16.58
N HIS A 270 -39.27 28.23 15.47
CA HIS A 270 -38.61 26.93 15.28
C HIS A 270 -37.30 27.09 14.47
N TYR A 271 -36.28 27.69 15.09
CA TYR A 271 -34.98 27.94 14.48
C TYR A 271 -33.85 27.34 15.29
N THR A 272 -32.69 27.13 14.66
CA THR A 272 -31.46 26.76 15.36
C THR A 272 -30.91 27.98 16.10
N PRO A 273 -30.68 27.91 17.43
CA PRO A 273 -30.18 29.05 18.19
C PRO A 273 -28.84 29.55 17.62
N LYS A 274 -28.59 30.85 17.80
CA LYS A 274 -27.35 31.49 17.34
C LYS A 274 -26.13 30.82 17.99
N PRO A 275 -25.00 30.69 17.29
CA PRO A 275 -23.78 30.14 17.89
C PRO A 275 -23.35 30.99 19.09
N PRO A 276 -22.86 30.37 20.17
CA PRO A 276 -22.46 31.09 21.38
C PRO A 276 -21.28 32.00 21.04
N LYS A 277 -21.47 33.31 21.24
CA LYS A 277 -20.39 34.29 21.17
C LYS A 277 -19.92 34.61 22.59
N PRO A 278 -18.60 34.76 22.82
CA PRO A 278 -18.11 35.20 24.11
C PRO A 278 -18.53 36.65 24.35
N GLU A 279 -19.48 36.86 25.26
CA GLU A 279 -19.93 38.18 25.70
C GLU A 279 -19.32 38.50 27.07
N VAL A 280 -18.57 39.59 27.16
CA VAL A 280 -17.98 40.06 28.41
C VAL A 280 -18.92 41.06 29.05
N THR A 281 -19.47 40.71 30.22
CA THR A 281 -20.27 41.62 31.03
C THR A 281 -19.44 42.11 32.21
N VAL A 282 -19.30 43.44 32.34
CA VAL A 282 -18.58 44.04 33.46
C VAL A 282 -19.57 44.32 34.58
N ILE A 283 -19.56 43.48 35.61
CA ILE A 283 -20.41 43.61 36.79
C ILE A 283 -19.67 44.49 37.82
N THR A 284 -20.37 45.48 38.37
CA THR A 284 -19.82 46.36 39.41
C THR A 284 -20.19 45.84 40.80
N ASN A 285 -19.34 46.08 41.81
CA ASN A 285 -19.59 45.68 43.19
C ASN A 285 -20.65 46.59 43.84
N VAL A 286 -21.92 46.27 43.57
CA VAL A 286 -23.09 46.95 44.11
C VAL A 286 -23.92 45.93 44.92
N ALA A 287 -24.65 46.41 45.92
CA ALA A 287 -25.61 45.60 46.67
C ALA A 287 -26.69 45.04 45.71
N ALA A 288 -27.06 43.77 45.87
CA ALA A 288 -28.04 43.09 45.02
C ALA A 288 -29.38 43.83 44.94
N ILE A 289 -29.79 44.48 46.04
CA ILE A 289 -31.01 45.29 46.14
C ILE A 289 -31.12 46.34 45.01
N ASN A 290 -30.01 46.93 44.58
CA ASN A 290 -30.04 47.96 43.54
C ASN A 290 -30.30 47.40 42.14
N MET A 291 -30.15 46.09 41.95
CA MET A 291 -30.46 45.37 40.71
C MET A 291 -31.85 44.72 40.75
N GLU A 292 -32.47 44.62 41.93
CA GLU A 292 -33.80 44.05 42.09
C GLU A 292 -34.89 45.00 41.56
N GLU A 293 -36.05 44.43 41.24
CA GLU A 293 -37.22 45.21 40.86
C GLU A 293 -37.73 46.05 42.05
N VAL A 294 -38.34 47.20 41.76
CA VAL A 294 -38.88 48.09 42.81
C VAL A 294 -40.15 47.48 43.40
N ILE A 295 -39.96 46.57 44.35
CA ILE A 295 -41.02 45.90 45.11
C ILE A 295 -40.77 46.21 46.60
N PRO A 296 -41.80 46.49 47.41
CA PRO A 296 -41.64 46.82 48.83
C PRO A 296 -41.10 45.69 49.73
N LEU A 297 -40.73 44.54 49.16
CA LEU A 297 -40.18 43.38 49.86
C LEU A 297 -38.77 43.13 49.33
N ASN A 298 -37.76 43.26 50.19
CA ASN A 298 -36.39 42.87 49.85
C ASN A 298 -36.18 41.39 50.13
N VAL A 299 -35.48 40.71 49.22
CA VAL A 299 -35.21 39.27 49.32
C VAL A 299 -33.74 39.00 49.69
N ASN A 300 -32.79 39.82 49.22
CA ASN A 300 -31.35 39.60 49.44
C ASN A 300 -30.58 40.87 49.83
N ASP A 301 -29.67 40.73 50.82
CA ASP A 301 -28.77 41.80 51.29
C ASP A 301 -27.30 41.62 50.85
N SER A 302 -26.99 40.64 50.01
CA SER A 302 -25.61 40.35 49.57
C SER A 302 -25.13 41.31 48.47
N ASN A 303 -23.81 41.46 48.33
CA ASN A 303 -23.21 42.13 47.18
C ASN A 303 -23.11 41.20 45.97
N LEU A 304 -23.07 41.79 44.76
CA LEU A 304 -23.00 41.05 43.49
C LEU A 304 -21.67 40.32 43.28
N LEU A 305 -20.57 40.86 43.81
CA LEU A 305 -19.23 40.35 43.58
C LEU A 305 -18.85 39.32 44.67
N ALA A 306 -18.31 38.18 44.26
CA ALA A 306 -17.86 37.16 45.19
C ALA A 306 -16.59 37.61 45.95
N PRO A 307 -16.35 37.12 47.18
CA PRO A 307 -15.15 37.46 47.94
C PRO A 307 -13.83 37.14 47.20
N GLU A 308 -13.82 36.08 46.39
CA GLU A 308 -12.65 35.68 45.57
C GLU A 308 -12.38 36.67 44.43
N GLU A 309 -13.44 37.24 43.84
CA GLU A 309 -13.33 38.28 42.80
C GLU A 309 -12.91 39.64 43.40
N VAL A 310 -13.24 39.89 44.67
CA VAL A 310 -12.77 41.06 45.44
C VAL A 310 -11.30 40.89 45.83
N TYR A 311 -10.92 39.69 46.27
CA TYR A 311 -9.57 39.38 46.73
C TYR A 311 -9.21 37.94 46.44
N ASP A 312 -8.32 37.74 45.47
CA ASP A 312 -7.69 36.47 45.21
C ASP A 312 -6.29 36.43 45.86
N LYS A 313 -6.04 35.40 46.67
CA LYS A 313 -4.75 35.23 47.32
C LYS A 313 -3.76 34.65 46.30
N LYS A 314 -2.86 35.49 45.79
CA LYS A 314 -1.75 35.02 44.94
C LYS A 314 -1.00 33.87 45.63
N ASN A 315 -0.89 32.73 44.94
CA ASN A 315 -0.10 31.59 45.39
C ASN A 315 1.35 32.05 45.62
N VAL A 316 1.76 32.08 46.89
CA VAL A 316 3.16 32.21 47.27
C VAL A 316 3.75 30.80 47.15
N GLU A 317 4.63 30.59 46.17
CA GLU A 317 5.40 29.35 46.05
C GLU A 317 6.14 29.10 47.37
N VAL A 318 5.69 28.10 48.13
CA VAL A 318 6.42 27.59 49.28
C VAL A 318 7.61 26.83 48.70
N LYS A 319 8.79 27.48 48.66
CA LYS A 319 10.06 26.79 48.42
C LYS A 319 10.30 25.81 49.56
N GLY A 320 9.97 24.54 49.32
CA GLY A 320 10.42 23.39 50.09
C GLY A 320 11.76 22.89 49.56
#